data_AF-A0A6A1K1U1-F1
#
_entry.id   AF-A0A6A1K1U1-F1
#
_cell.length_a   1.000
_cell.length_b   1.000
_cell.length_c   1.000
_cell.angle_alpha   90.00
_cell.angle_beta   90.00
_cell.angle_gamma   90.00
#
_symmetry.space_group_name_H-M   'P 1'
#
loop_
_entity.id
_entity.type
_entity.pdbx_description
1 polymer ?
#
loop_
_entity_poly.entity_id
_entity_poly.type
_entity_poly.pdbx_seq_one_letter_code
_entity_poly.pdbx_strand_id
1 'polypeptide(L)'
;MENITLFASIVIIVFGVLQIVLFFKLWEMTNDVKIIKDKKESEGIDILLNEAQIYNLSNNKEDAFESYKKAFYTSVSNLYNQTKGGNPIWISEYWKKNYPNIVSYYKRHVPSDIIDFKEYDSFDKVDKILSGNN
;
A
#
# COMPACT_ATOMS: atom_id res chain seq x y z
N MET A 1 -41.90 -33.07 -25.22
CA MET A 1 -40.46 -32.76 -25.10
C MET A 1 -40.19 -31.29 -25.37
N GLU A 2 -40.81 -30.70 -26.41
CA GLU A 2 -40.64 -29.30 -26.80
C GLU A 2 -40.92 -28.26 -25.69
N ASN A 3 -42.00 -28.43 -24.91
CA ASN A 3 -42.32 -27.52 -23.79
C ASN A 3 -41.27 -27.56 -22.65
N ILE A 4 -40.66 -28.72 -22.41
CA ILE A 4 -39.61 -28.89 -21.40
C ILE A 4 -38.33 -28.20 -21.88
N THR A 5 -38.01 -28.34 -23.17
CA THR A 5 -36.86 -27.66 -23.80
C THR A 5 -37.02 -26.15 -23.78
N LEU A 6 -38.22 -25.63 -24.08
CA LEU A 6 -38.50 -24.20 -24.06
C LEU A 6 -38.42 -23.62 -22.64
N PHE A 7 -38.97 -24.33 -21.64
CA PHE A 7 -38.81 -23.95 -20.23
C PHE A 7 -37.33 -23.92 -19.80
N ALA A 8 -36.56 -24.98 -20.12
CA ALA A 8 -35.15 -25.05 -19.79
C ALA A 8 -34.34 -23.91 -20.45
N SER A 9 -34.64 -23.54 -21.71
CA SER A 9 -33.97 -22.43 -22.38
C SER A 9 -34.20 -21.08 -21.69
N ILE A 10 -35.42 -20.82 -21.20
CA ILE A 10 -35.75 -19.59 -20.47
C ILE A 10 -34.98 -19.55 -19.14
N VAL A 11 -34.95 -20.66 -18.42
CA VAL A 11 -34.21 -20.76 -17.14
C VAL A 11 -32.72 -20.47 -17.35
N ILE A 12 -32.11 -21.03 -18.41
CA ILE A 12 -30.69 -20.78 -18.73
C ILE A 12 -30.44 -19.31 -19.05
N ILE A 13 -31.32 -18.66 -19.82
CA ILE A 13 -31.20 -17.24 -20.16
C ILE A 13 -31.29 -16.38 -18.89
N VAL A 14 -32.31 -16.61 -18.05
CA VAL A 14 -32.49 -15.89 -16.79
C VAL A 14 -31.28 -16.10 -15.89
N PHE A 15 -30.77 -17.34 -15.79
CA PHE A 15 -29.58 -17.63 -15.02
C PHE A 15 -28.35 -16.89 -15.57
N GLY A 16 -28.16 -16.87 -16.89
CA GLY A 16 -27.07 -16.12 -17.53
C GLY A 16 -27.10 -14.62 -17.22
N VAL A 17 -28.28 -13.99 -17.30
CA VAL A 17 -28.45 -12.57 -16.96
C VAL A 17 -28.16 -12.33 -15.47
N LEU A 18 -28.66 -13.21 -14.58
CA LEU A 18 -28.38 -13.13 -13.15
C LEU A 18 -26.88 -13.27 -12.84
N GLN A 19 -26.16 -14.17 -13.54
CA GLN A 19 -24.71 -14.31 -13.36
C GLN A 19 -23.95 -13.04 -13.74
N ILE A 20 -24.32 -12.39 -14.86
CA ILE A 20 -23.68 -11.12 -15.27
C ILE A 20 -23.84 -10.05 -14.19
N VAL A 21 -25.05 -9.90 -13.62
CA VAL A 21 -25.30 -8.94 -12.52
C VAL A 21 -24.48 -9.30 -11.27
N LEU A 22 -24.35 -10.59 -10.94
CA LEU A 22 -23.55 -11.04 -9.81
C LEU A 22 -22.06 -10.74 -10.00
N PHE A 23 -21.51 -10.86 -11.22
CA PHE A 23 -20.12 -10.49 -11.50
C PHE A 23 -19.85 -9.00 -11.28
N PHE A 24 -20.76 -8.11 -11.71
CA PHE A 24 -20.63 -6.67 -11.44
C PHE A 24 -20.67 -6.36 -9.94
N LYS A 25 -21.57 -6.98 -9.18
CA LYS A 25 -21.61 -6.83 -7.72
C LYS A 25 -20.33 -7.30 -7.03
N LEU A 26 -19.79 -8.45 -7.45
CA LEU A 26 -18.54 -8.98 -6.89
C LEU A 26 -17.34 -8.08 -7.23
N TRP A 27 -17.30 -7.49 -8.42
CA TRP A 27 -16.27 -6.52 -8.79
C TRP A 27 -16.35 -5.28 -7.89
N GLU A 28 -17.53 -4.68 -7.71
CA GLU A 28 -17.72 -3.52 -6.83
C GLU A 28 -17.23 -3.82 -5.40
N MET A 29 -17.61 -4.95 -4.82
CA MET A 29 -17.13 -5.38 -3.49
C MET A 29 -15.60 -5.57 -3.45
N THR A 30 -15.00 -6.11 -4.51
CA THR A 30 -13.54 -6.30 -4.59
C THR A 30 -12.82 -4.95 -4.67
N ASN A 31 -13.41 -3.96 -5.33
CA ASN A 31 -12.89 -2.60 -5.37
C ASN A 31 -12.97 -1.94 -3.98
N ASP A 32 -14.07 -2.11 -3.25
CA ASP A 32 -14.21 -1.59 -1.89
C ASP A 32 -13.17 -2.18 -0.94
N VAL A 33 -12.91 -3.49 -1.02
CA VAL A 33 -11.84 -4.14 -0.22
C VAL A 33 -10.47 -3.54 -0.53
N LYS A 34 -10.18 -3.22 -1.79
CA LYS A 34 -8.94 -2.55 -2.18
C LYS A 34 -8.83 -1.16 -1.53
N ILE A 35 -9.90 -0.37 -1.57
CA ILE A 35 -9.94 0.96 -0.93
C ILE A 35 -9.74 0.86 0.59
N ILE A 36 -10.36 -0.12 1.24
CA ILE A 36 -10.22 -0.33 2.69
C ILE A 36 -8.79 -0.70 3.05
N LYS A 37 -8.15 -1.57 2.25
CA LYS A 37 -6.75 -1.93 2.45
C LYS A 37 -5.84 -0.71 2.36
N ASP A 38 -6.00 0.09 1.32
CA ASP A 38 -5.18 1.28 1.09
C ASP A 38 -5.35 2.32 2.23
N LYS A 39 -6.58 2.51 2.73
CA LYS A 39 -6.86 3.38 3.89
C LYS A 39 -6.24 2.86 5.19
N LYS A 40 -6.32 1.55 5.44
CA LYS A 40 -5.76 0.96 6.67
C LYS A 40 -4.24 1.05 6.68
N GLU A 41 -3.60 0.90 5.52
CA GLU A 41 -2.15 1.10 5.37
C GLU A 41 -1.75 2.57 5.59
N SER A 42 -2.59 3.55 5.23
CA SER A 42 -2.34 4.97 5.48
C SER A 42 -2.61 5.38 6.93
N GLU A 43 -3.62 4.79 7.59
CA GLU A 43 -4.07 5.17 8.94
C GLU A 43 -2.94 5.12 9.98
N GLY A 44 -2.09 4.09 9.93
CA GLY A 44 -0.93 3.98 10.82
C GLY A 44 0.11 5.08 10.58
N ILE A 45 0.33 5.47 9.33
CA ILE A 45 1.24 6.56 8.97
C ILE A 45 0.64 7.91 9.39
N ASP A 46 -0.66 8.12 9.14
CA ASP A 46 -1.37 9.35 9.47
C ASP A 46 -1.35 9.64 10.98
N ILE A 47 -1.49 8.60 11.81
CA ILE A 47 -1.36 8.70 13.27
C ILE A 47 0.04 9.17 13.67
N LEU A 48 1.09 8.53 13.16
CA LEU A 48 2.48 8.88 13.48
C LEU A 48 2.84 10.29 13.01
N LEU A 49 2.32 10.73 11.86
CA LEU A 49 2.51 12.08 11.35
C LEU A 49 1.80 13.12 12.24
N ASN A 50 0.59 12.81 12.71
CA ASN A 50 -0.14 13.67 13.64
C ASN A 50 0.61 13.79 14.98
N GLU A 51 1.10 12.68 15.54
CA GLU A 51 1.94 12.70 16.75
C GLU A 51 3.17 13.58 16.56
N ALA A 52 3.89 13.42 15.45
CA ALA A 52 5.07 14.23 15.16
C ALA A 52 4.74 15.73 15.06
N GLN A 53 3.58 16.08 14.49
CA GLN A 53 3.10 17.46 14.44
C GLN A 53 2.76 18.00 15.82
N ILE A 54 2.09 17.21 16.67
CA ILE A 54 1.77 17.58 18.07
C ILE A 54 3.06 17.82 18.86
N TYR A 55 4.06 16.95 18.73
CA TYR A 55 5.36 17.12 19.39
C TYR A 55 6.11 18.37 18.92
N ASN A 56 6.07 18.69 17.63
CA ASN A 56 6.59 19.96 17.13
C ASN A 56 5.87 21.17 17.73
N LEU A 57 4.55 21.12 17.86
CA LEU A 57 3.75 22.20 18.45
C LEU A 57 4.02 22.35 19.96
N SER A 58 4.34 21.27 20.66
CA SER A 58 4.76 21.30 22.07
C SER A 58 6.26 21.61 22.27
N ASN A 59 6.98 21.92 21.19
CA ASN A 59 8.42 22.20 21.16
C ASN A 59 9.30 21.03 21.64
N ASN A 60 8.78 19.80 21.58
CA ASN A 60 9.50 18.57 21.86
C ASN A 60 10.01 17.95 20.56
N LYS A 61 11.20 18.39 20.11
CA LYS A 61 11.74 18.01 18.80
C LYS A 61 12.23 16.58 18.72
N GLU A 62 12.72 16.03 19.82
CA GLU A 62 13.27 14.66 19.86
C GLU A 62 12.16 13.64 19.60
N ASP A 63 11.05 13.74 20.33
CA ASP A 63 9.89 12.88 20.12
C ASP A 63 9.25 13.09 18.74
N ALA A 64 9.25 14.33 18.23
CA ALA A 64 8.79 14.60 16.87
C ALA A 64 9.61 13.86 15.82
N PHE A 65 10.95 13.89 15.94
CA PHE A 65 11.83 13.17 15.02
C PHE A 65 11.65 11.66 15.11
N GLU A 66 11.48 11.11 16.31
CA GLU A 66 11.21 9.69 16.50
C GLU A 66 9.88 9.26 15.85
N SER A 67 8.81 10.03 15.98
CA SER A 67 7.54 9.75 15.29
C SER A 67 7.67 9.85 13.76
N TYR A 68 8.36 10.87 13.23
CA TYR A 68 8.64 10.94 11.78
C TYR A 68 9.50 9.78 11.29
N LYS A 69 10.49 9.35 12.08
CA LYS A 69 11.37 8.21 11.76
C LYS A 69 10.58 6.90 11.68
N LYS A 70 9.69 6.65 12.64
CA LYS A 70 8.76 5.51 12.59
C LYS A 70 7.88 5.59 11.34
N ALA A 71 7.28 6.74 11.05
CA ALA A 71 6.43 6.93 9.88
C ALA A 71 7.19 6.69 8.56
N PHE A 72 8.46 7.13 8.49
CA PHE A 72 9.33 6.86 7.35
C PHE A 72 9.56 5.35 7.16
N TYR A 73 9.95 4.62 8.21
CA TYR A 73 10.17 3.18 8.10
C TYR A 73 8.89 2.42 7.74
N THR A 74 7.74 2.82 8.28
CA THR A 74 6.44 2.27 7.86
C THR A 74 6.17 2.51 6.39
N SER A 75 6.48 3.70 5.87
CA SER A 75 6.33 4.03 4.45
C SER A 75 7.23 3.17 3.55
N VAL A 76 8.48 2.96 3.95
CA VAL A 76 9.43 2.08 3.24
C VAL A 76 8.97 0.62 3.29
N SER A 77 8.50 0.15 4.44
CA SER A 77 7.95 -1.19 4.61
C SER A 77 6.70 -1.43 3.74
N ASN A 78 5.78 -0.45 3.69
CA ASN A 78 4.62 -0.51 2.81
C ASN A 78 5.02 -0.56 1.34
N LEU A 79 5.99 0.26 0.91
CA LEU A 79 6.54 0.21 -0.45
C LEU A 79 7.15 -1.16 -0.78
N TYR A 80 7.89 -1.76 0.15
CA TYR A 80 8.43 -3.11 0.01
C TYR A 80 7.33 -4.15 -0.12
N ASN A 81 6.32 -4.14 0.75
CA ASN A 81 5.23 -5.11 0.70
C ASN A 81 4.38 -4.99 -0.58
N GLN A 82 4.23 -3.77 -1.12
CA GLN A 82 3.55 -3.54 -2.39
C GLN A 82 4.33 -4.05 -3.61
N THR A 83 5.66 -4.09 -3.51
CA THR A 83 6.55 -4.49 -4.62
C THR A 83 6.99 -5.94 -4.56
N LYS A 84 6.99 -6.55 -3.38
CA LYS A 84 7.46 -7.92 -3.16
C LYS A 84 6.67 -8.92 -4.03
N GLY A 85 7.41 -9.84 -4.65
CA GLY A 85 6.85 -10.91 -5.49
C GLY A 85 6.58 -10.50 -6.94
N GLY A 86 6.86 -9.25 -7.31
CA GLY A 86 6.87 -8.82 -8.70
C GLY A 86 8.09 -9.33 -9.49
N ASN A 87 8.09 -9.10 -10.81
CA ASN A 87 9.27 -9.36 -11.65
C ASN A 87 10.39 -8.33 -11.35
N PRO A 88 11.68 -8.71 -11.28
CA PRO A 88 12.77 -7.82 -10.88
C PRO A 88 12.84 -6.48 -11.60
N ILE A 89 12.54 -6.45 -12.91
CA ILE A 89 12.53 -5.20 -13.71
C ILE A 89 11.48 -4.24 -13.13
N TRP A 90 10.24 -4.71 -12.97
CA TRP A 90 9.15 -3.90 -12.45
C TRP A 90 9.41 -3.45 -11.02
N ILE A 91 9.96 -4.32 -10.16
CA ILE A 91 10.35 -3.97 -8.79
C ILE A 91 11.33 -2.80 -8.80
N SER A 92 12.39 -2.89 -9.60
CA SER A 92 13.42 -1.85 -9.68
C SER A 92 12.88 -0.51 -10.20
N GLU A 93 11.99 -0.54 -11.21
CA GLU A 93 11.37 0.67 -11.77
C GLU A 93 10.37 1.29 -10.79
N TYR A 94 9.53 0.47 -10.15
CA TYR A 94 8.55 0.93 -9.18
C TYR A 94 9.23 1.56 -7.98
N TRP A 95 10.33 0.97 -7.48
CA TRP A 95 11.12 1.55 -6.40
C TRP A 95 11.71 2.90 -6.78
N LYS A 96 12.40 2.98 -7.94
CA LYS A 96 13.00 4.21 -8.47
C LYS A 96 11.98 5.34 -8.64
N LYS A 97 10.74 5.00 -8.99
CA LYS A 97 9.65 5.97 -9.16
C LYS A 97 9.09 6.47 -7.83
N ASN A 98 8.89 5.58 -6.84
CA ASN A 98 8.11 5.89 -5.64
C ASN A 98 8.96 6.28 -4.44
N TYR A 99 10.12 5.66 -4.24
CA TYR A 99 10.99 5.93 -3.10
C TYR A 99 11.42 7.41 -2.98
N PRO A 100 11.78 8.12 -4.06
CA PRO A 100 12.15 9.53 -3.96
C PRO A 100 11.03 10.43 -3.42
N ASN A 101 9.77 10.09 -3.69
CA ASN A 101 8.63 10.86 -3.18
C ASN A 101 8.54 10.75 -1.67
N ILE A 102 8.71 9.53 -1.12
CA ILE A 102 8.78 9.27 0.32
C ILE A 102 9.91 10.12 0.93
N VAL A 103 11.14 10.01 0.40
CA VAL A 103 12.30 10.76 0.91
C VAL A 103 12.06 12.26 0.88
N SER A 104 11.50 12.79 -0.22
CA SER A 104 11.24 14.24 -0.36
C SER A 104 10.33 14.79 0.72
N TYR A 105 9.36 14.00 1.18
CA TYR A 105 8.47 14.37 2.27
C TYR A 105 9.24 14.45 3.59
N TYR A 106 9.89 13.35 3.99
CA TYR A 106 10.52 13.23 5.31
C TYR A 106 11.79 14.09 5.47
N LYS A 107 12.55 14.32 4.40
CA LYS A 107 13.76 15.15 4.43
C LYS A 107 13.47 16.62 4.82
N ARG A 108 12.23 17.08 4.69
CA ARG A 108 11.81 18.42 5.15
C ARG A 108 11.57 18.50 6.66
N HIS A 109 11.35 17.36 7.30
CA HIS A 109 10.94 17.27 8.70
C HIS A 109 12.00 16.63 9.59
N VAL A 110 12.86 15.78 9.02
CA VAL A 110 13.90 15.05 9.73
C VAL A 110 15.25 15.27 9.04
N PRO A 111 16.28 15.71 9.77
CA PRO A 111 17.62 15.89 9.22
C PRO A 111 18.31 14.55 8.89
N SER A 112 19.27 14.58 7.97
CA SER A 112 19.90 13.37 7.39
C SER A 112 20.90 12.67 8.33
N ASP A 113 21.22 13.27 9.46
CA ASP A 113 21.97 12.66 10.57
C ASP A 113 21.10 11.68 11.38
N ILE A 114 19.77 11.83 11.36
CA ILE A 114 18.83 10.93 12.05
C ILE A 114 18.40 9.76 11.16
N ILE A 115 18.25 9.99 9.85
CA ILE A 115 17.85 8.96 8.87
C ILE A 115 18.82 8.99 7.69
N ASP A 116 19.53 7.88 7.46
CA ASP A 116 20.30 7.67 6.23
C ASP A 116 19.38 7.18 5.11
N PHE A 117 18.82 8.14 4.36
CA PHE A 117 17.97 7.85 3.21
C PHE A 117 18.68 7.04 2.09
N LYS A 118 20.01 6.95 2.07
CA LYS A 118 20.71 6.14 1.04
C LYS A 118 20.72 4.65 1.37
N GLU A 119 20.48 4.30 2.63
CA GLU A 119 20.42 2.92 3.08
C GLU A 119 19.21 2.18 2.47
N TYR A 120 18.14 2.90 2.13
CA TYR A 120 16.87 2.34 1.65
C TYR A 120 16.56 2.69 0.17
N ASP A 121 17.53 3.19 -0.59
CA ASP A 121 17.32 3.73 -1.95
C ASP A 121 17.01 2.70 -3.05
N SER A 122 17.10 1.42 -2.72
CA SER A 122 16.89 0.30 -3.63
C SER A 122 16.21 -0.86 -2.92
N PHE A 123 15.37 -1.58 -3.67
CA PHE A 123 14.68 -2.75 -3.16
C PHE A 123 15.65 -3.78 -2.60
N ASP A 124 16.75 -4.08 -3.30
CA ASP A 124 17.72 -5.11 -2.89
C ASP A 124 18.36 -4.82 -1.53
N LYS A 125 18.65 -3.55 -1.22
CA LYS A 125 19.15 -3.15 0.10
C LYS A 125 18.13 -3.43 1.20
N VAL A 126 16.88 -3.02 0.95
CA VAL A 126 15.78 -3.22 1.91
C VAL A 126 15.45 -4.70 2.07
N ASP A 127 15.43 -5.46 0.98
CA ASP A 127 15.20 -6.91 0.99
C ASP A 127 16.29 -7.63 1.79
N LYS A 128 17.55 -7.24 1.64
CA LYS A 128 18.67 -7.75 2.44
C LYS A 128 18.44 -7.53 3.94
N ILE A 129 18.04 -6.32 4.34
CA ILE A 129 17.76 -5.96 5.73
C ILE A 129 16.58 -6.77 6.29
N LEU A 130 15.48 -6.86 5.54
CA LEU A 130 14.24 -7.51 6.00
C LEU A 130 14.29 -9.05 5.95
N SER A 131 15.09 -9.62 5.06
CA SER A 131 15.29 -11.08 4.96
C SER A 131 16.29 -11.63 5.97
N GLY A 132 17.04 -10.77 6.66
CA GLY A 132 18.05 -11.17 7.64
C GLY A 132 19.30 -11.80 7.03
N ASN A 133 19.47 -11.73 5.71
CA ASN A 133 20.64 -12.23 4.99
C ASN A 133 21.76 -11.19 5.05
N ASN A 134 22.46 -11.09 6.18
CA ASN A 134 23.60 -10.17 6.34
C ASN A 134 24.88 -10.67 5.66
#